data_AF-A0AAU9UBR5-F1
#
_entry.id   AF-A0AAU9UBR5-F1
#
_cell.length_a   1.000
_cell.length_b   1.000
_cell.length_c   1.000
_cell.angle_alpha   90.00
_cell.angle_beta   90.00
_cell.angle_gamma   90.00
#
_symmetry.space_group_name_H-M   'P 1'
#
loop_
_entity.id
_entity.type
_entity.pdbx_description
1 polymer ?
#
loop_
_entity_poly.entity_id
_entity_poly.type
_entity_poly.pdbx_seq_one_letter_code
_entity_poly.pdbx_strand_id
1 'polypeptide(L)'
;MIFFLILILVILYWTWVTRRRNGEPPKISGSLPLIGHTYKMFGNTVQLWDKFVELSNECLSKGNASYFLIFAKKLYVLTDPDDIDLVSNICLQKDKVFSELTKRLVGEGLLFAEVPTWKRHRKLIMPAFNQQVLDSYLPIFNTEARNLDTDTNVQM
;
A
#
# COMPACT_ATOMS: atom_id res chain seq x y z
N MET A 1 6.65 36.28 -18.23
CA MET A 1 6.96 34.92 -18.73
C MET A 1 8.29 34.39 -18.18
N ILE A 2 9.42 35.11 -18.33
CA ILE A 2 10.75 34.68 -17.85
C ILE A 2 10.79 34.45 -16.34
N PHE A 3 10.23 35.36 -15.53
CA PHE A 3 10.17 35.20 -14.06
C PHE A 3 9.44 33.93 -13.62
N PHE A 4 8.32 33.59 -14.28
CA PHE A 4 7.57 32.36 -13.99
C PHE A 4 8.37 31.11 -14.34
N LEU A 5 9.12 31.11 -15.46
CA LEU A 5 10.00 30.00 -15.82
C LEU A 5 11.12 29.81 -14.81
N ILE A 6 11.75 30.91 -14.37
CA ILE A 6 12.79 30.87 -13.33
C ILE A 6 12.21 30.33 -12.02
N LEU A 7 11.03 30.79 -11.60
CA LEU A 7 10.36 30.32 -10.40
C LEU A 7 10.06 28.80 -10.47
N ILE A 8 9.57 28.32 -11.62
CA ILE A 8 9.33 26.89 -11.84
C ILE A 8 10.63 26.10 -11.73
N LEU A 9 11.71 26.54 -12.38
CA LEU A 9 13.02 25.88 -12.31
C LEU A 9 13.58 25.84 -10.89
N VAL A 10 13.43 26.92 -10.12
CA VAL A 10 13.83 26.98 -8.71
C VAL A 10 13.03 25.99 -7.87
N ILE A 11 11.71 25.91 -8.07
CA ILE A 11 10.85 24.93 -7.37
C ILE A 11 11.24 23.49 -7.76
N LEU A 12 11.50 23.23 -9.03
CA LEU A 12 11.92 21.91 -9.52
C LEU A 12 13.29 21.51 -8.93
N TYR A 13 14.26 22.42 -8.93
CA TYR A 13 15.57 22.17 -8.34
C TYR A 13 15.48 21.96 -6.83
N TRP A 14 14.76 22.84 -6.12
CA TRP A 14 14.58 22.75 -4.68
C TRP A 14 13.91 21.43 -4.28
N THR A 15 12.86 21.02 -5.00
CA THR A 15 12.20 19.74 -4.77
C THR A 15 13.09 18.54 -5.12
N TRP A 16 13.95 18.64 -6.13
CA TRP A 16 14.91 17.58 -6.46
C TRP A 16 15.97 17.40 -5.37
N VAL A 17 16.57 18.50 -4.88
CA VAL A 17 17.59 18.46 -3.83
C VAL A 17 17.01 18.01 -2.49
N THR A 18 15.89 18.59 -2.06
CA THR A 18 15.29 18.29 -0.74
C THR A 18 14.71 16.89 -0.65
N ARG A 19 14.31 16.28 -1.78
CA ARG A 19 13.77 14.91 -1.80
C ARG A 19 14.85 13.84 -1.79
N ARG A 20 16.13 14.16 -1.96
CA ARG A 20 17.24 13.19 -1.94
C ARG A 20 17.92 13.25 -0.58
N ARG A 21 17.89 12.15 0.20
CA ARG A 21 18.73 12.05 1.40
C ARG A 21 19.87 11.06 1.15
N ASN A 22 21.01 11.35 1.76
CA ASN A 22 22.16 10.46 1.70
C ASN A 22 21.86 9.16 2.45
N GLY A 23 22.27 8.01 1.89
CA GLY A 23 22.06 6.69 2.51
C GLY A 23 20.68 6.08 2.29
N GLU A 24 19.81 6.68 1.48
CA GLU A 24 18.52 6.06 1.13
C GLU A 24 18.69 4.99 0.04
N PRO A 25 17.81 3.96 0.05
CA PRO A 25 17.68 3.04 -1.07
C PRO A 25 17.46 3.77 -2.40
N PRO A 26 17.83 3.19 -3.54
CA PRO A 26 17.65 3.83 -4.83
C PRO A 26 16.17 4.12 -5.14
N LYS A 27 15.93 5.24 -5.84
CA LYS A 27 14.59 5.61 -6.32
C LYS A 27 14.21 4.77 -7.55
N ILE A 28 12.96 4.38 -7.63
CA ILE A 28 12.33 3.79 -8.82
C ILE A 28 12.38 4.77 -10.00
N SER A 29 12.45 4.22 -11.21
CA SER A 29 12.65 4.97 -12.46
C SER A 29 11.33 5.52 -12.99
N GLY A 30 11.40 6.65 -13.69
CA GLY A 30 10.22 7.31 -14.26
C GLY A 30 9.53 8.33 -13.33
N SER A 31 10.16 8.73 -12.23
CA SER A 31 9.62 9.81 -11.38
C SER A 31 9.50 11.13 -12.14
N LEU A 32 8.29 11.67 -12.26
CA LEU A 32 8.06 13.03 -12.75
C LEU A 32 8.28 14.07 -11.64
N PRO A 33 8.57 15.34 -12.00
CA PRO A 33 8.68 16.39 -11.01
C PRO A 33 7.34 16.64 -10.30
N LEU A 34 7.39 17.04 -9.02
CA LEU A 34 6.25 17.30 -8.13
C LEU A 34 5.39 16.07 -7.81
N ILE A 35 4.82 15.40 -8.83
CA ILE A 35 3.88 14.28 -8.69
C ILE A 35 4.57 12.93 -8.47
N GLY A 36 5.84 12.78 -8.83
CA GLY A 36 6.56 11.52 -8.67
C GLY A 36 6.04 10.43 -9.61
N HIS A 37 5.67 9.28 -9.03
CA HIS A 37 5.16 8.10 -9.73
C HIS A 37 3.64 7.97 -9.64
N THR A 38 2.93 8.98 -9.12
CA THR A 38 1.47 8.92 -8.95
C THR A 38 0.74 8.56 -10.25
N TYR A 39 1.25 8.99 -11.40
CA TYR A 39 0.66 8.66 -12.71
C TYR A 39 0.68 7.15 -13.02
N LYS A 40 1.62 6.38 -12.44
CA LYS A 40 1.64 4.91 -12.57
C LYS A 40 0.46 4.26 -11.84
N MET A 41 -0.19 4.94 -10.89
CA MET A 41 -1.30 4.40 -10.08
C MET A 41 -2.68 4.40 -10.79
N PHE A 42 -2.77 4.86 -12.03
CA PHE A 42 -4.03 4.83 -12.79
C PHE A 42 -4.13 3.61 -13.71
N GLY A 43 -5.33 3.05 -13.87
CA GLY A 43 -5.58 1.90 -14.75
C GLY A 43 -6.63 0.96 -14.17
N ASN A 44 -6.95 -0.10 -14.90
CA ASN A 44 -7.77 -1.19 -14.36
C ASN A 44 -6.93 -2.14 -13.47
N THR A 45 -7.59 -3.09 -12.81
CA THR A 45 -6.94 -4.02 -11.87
C THR A 45 -5.80 -4.82 -12.50
N VAL A 46 -5.94 -5.27 -13.76
CA VAL A 46 -4.89 -6.02 -14.48
C VAL A 46 -3.68 -5.13 -14.75
N GLN A 47 -3.89 -3.92 -15.27
CA GLN A 47 -2.82 -2.96 -15.53
C GLN A 47 -2.10 -2.53 -14.24
N LEU A 48 -2.83 -2.41 -13.13
CA LEU A 48 -2.23 -2.10 -11.83
C LEU A 48 -1.36 -3.26 -11.34
N TRP A 49 -1.79 -4.51 -11.57
CA TRP A 49 -0.99 -5.68 -11.26
C TRP A 49 0.31 -5.73 -12.06
N ASP A 50 0.25 -5.51 -13.38
CA ASP A 50 1.43 -5.50 -14.24
C ASP A 50 2.47 -4.45 -13.78
N LYS A 51 1.99 -3.25 -13.40
CA LYS A 51 2.84 -2.19 -12.85
C LYS A 51 3.42 -2.54 -11.49
N PHE A 52 2.71 -3.30 -10.67
CA PHE A 52 3.22 -3.80 -9.38
C PHE A 52 4.33 -4.83 -9.61
N VAL A 53 4.17 -5.72 -10.58
CA VAL A 53 5.20 -6.68 -10.98
C VAL A 53 6.43 -5.96 -11.53
N GLU A 54 6.26 -4.95 -12.40
CA GLU A 54 7.35 -4.11 -12.90
C GLU A 54 8.11 -3.43 -11.76
N LEU A 55 7.38 -2.82 -10.81
CA LEU A 55 7.94 -2.16 -9.63
C LEU A 55 8.76 -3.13 -8.76
N SER A 56 8.25 -4.34 -8.54
CA SER A 56 8.93 -5.39 -7.78
C SER A 56 10.22 -5.85 -8.46
N ASN A 57 10.16 -6.14 -9.76
CA ASN A 57 11.33 -6.54 -10.55
C ASN A 57 12.40 -5.44 -10.59
N GLU A 58 12.00 -4.17 -10.70
CA GLU A 58 12.93 -3.06 -10.64
C GLU A 58 13.60 -2.94 -9.25
N CYS A 59 12.82 -3.09 -8.17
CA CYS A 59 13.34 -3.10 -6.80
C CYS A 59 14.37 -4.23 -6.59
N LEU A 60 14.07 -5.44 -7.06
CA LEU A 60 14.97 -6.59 -7.02
C LEU A 60 16.29 -6.28 -7.75
N SER A 61 16.22 -5.71 -8.96
CA SER A 61 17.41 -5.34 -9.74
C SER A 61 18.29 -4.27 -9.08
N LYS A 62 17.72 -3.53 -8.12
CA LYS A 62 18.35 -2.39 -7.43
C LYS A 62 18.87 -2.73 -6.03
N GLY A 63 18.91 -4.01 -5.66
CA GLY A 63 19.44 -4.46 -4.36
C GLY A 63 18.38 -4.58 -3.28
N ASN A 64 17.18 -5.05 -3.66
CA ASN A 64 16.06 -5.44 -2.79
C ASN A 64 15.34 -4.37 -1.98
N ALA A 65 15.89 -3.16 -1.91
CA ALA A 65 15.22 -2.02 -1.33
C ALA A 65 15.19 -0.88 -2.34
N SER A 66 14.03 -0.27 -2.51
CA SER A 66 13.87 0.93 -3.35
C SER A 66 12.75 1.80 -2.79
N TYR A 67 12.60 3.00 -3.34
CA TYR A 67 11.42 3.80 -3.04
C TYR A 67 10.82 4.46 -4.28
N PHE A 68 9.51 4.62 -4.26
CA PHE A 68 8.81 5.47 -5.21
C PHE A 68 8.17 6.65 -4.49
N LEU A 69 7.71 7.61 -5.29
CA LEU A 69 7.13 8.86 -4.81
C LEU A 69 5.66 8.90 -5.18
N ILE A 70 4.80 9.11 -4.19
CA ILE A 70 3.42 9.56 -4.40
C ILE A 70 3.38 11.02 -3.99
N PHE A 71 3.28 11.92 -4.96
CA PHE A 71 3.48 13.36 -4.77
C PHE A 71 4.80 13.67 -4.04
N ALA A 72 4.73 14.24 -2.83
CA ALA A 72 5.88 14.59 -2.01
C ALA A 72 6.30 13.48 -1.03
N LYS A 73 5.58 12.35 -1.01
CA LYS A 73 5.77 11.30 -0.01
C LYS A 73 6.50 10.09 -0.60
N LYS A 74 7.43 9.53 0.16
CA LYS A 74 8.16 8.30 -0.18
C LYS A 74 7.39 7.08 0.30
N LEU A 75 7.28 6.10 -0.59
CA LEU A 75 6.83 4.75 -0.25
C LEU A 75 7.98 3.81 -0.58
N TYR A 76 8.42 3.07 0.44
CA TYR A 76 9.48 2.08 0.30
C TYR A 76 8.90 0.78 -0.22
N VAL A 77 9.66 0.13 -1.09
CA VAL A 77 9.40 -1.19 -1.65
C VAL A 77 10.55 -2.06 -1.19
N LEU A 78 10.21 -3.21 -0.63
CA LEU A 78 11.15 -4.22 -0.16
C LEU A 78 10.80 -5.52 -0.89
N THR A 79 11.80 -6.22 -1.38
CA THR A 79 11.65 -7.55 -2.00
C THR A 79 12.42 -8.64 -1.27
N ASP A 80 13.30 -8.26 -0.34
CA ASP A 80 13.97 -9.22 0.53
C ASP A 80 13.02 -9.72 1.64
N PRO A 81 12.86 -11.03 1.82
CA PRO A 81 11.91 -11.58 2.80
C PRO A 81 12.30 -11.26 4.25
N ASP A 82 13.59 -11.17 4.58
CA ASP A 82 14.05 -10.88 5.94
C ASP A 82 13.78 -9.42 6.29
N ASP A 83 14.03 -8.49 5.35
CA ASP A 83 13.67 -7.08 5.49
C ASP A 83 12.15 -6.89 5.62
N ILE A 84 11.36 -7.61 4.82
CA ILE A 84 9.89 -7.56 4.89
C ILE A 84 9.40 -8.03 6.26
N ASP A 85 9.92 -9.13 6.79
CA ASP A 85 9.54 -9.64 8.11
C ASP A 85 9.93 -8.64 9.22
N LEU A 86 11.16 -8.13 9.19
CA LEU A 86 11.65 -7.14 10.15
C LEU A 86 10.77 -5.88 10.17
N VAL A 87 10.53 -5.29 9.00
CA VAL A 87 9.70 -4.07 8.88
C VAL A 87 8.26 -4.36 9.28
N SER A 88 7.71 -5.52 8.93
CA SER A 88 6.32 -5.88 9.28
C SER A 88 6.11 -6.04 10.78
N ASN A 89 7.14 -6.45 11.53
CA ASN A 89 7.07 -6.62 12.98
C ASN A 89 7.37 -5.34 13.76
N ILE A 90 8.23 -4.44 13.24
CA ILE A 90 8.66 -3.22 13.94
C ILE A 90 7.83 -1.99 13.53
N CYS A 91 7.56 -1.82 12.24
CA CYS A 91 6.89 -0.64 11.68
C CYS A 91 5.36 -0.81 11.67
N LEU A 92 4.78 -1.05 12.85
CA LEU A 92 3.34 -1.32 12.99
C LEU A 92 2.46 -0.07 12.82
N GLN A 93 3.03 1.11 13.01
CA GLN A 93 2.30 2.37 12.94
C GLN A 93 1.80 2.62 11.51
N LYS A 94 0.48 2.77 11.36
CA LYS A 94 -0.13 3.09 10.08
C LYS A 94 0.11 4.55 9.72
N ASP A 95 0.18 4.80 8.42
CA ASP A 95 0.34 6.14 7.89
C ASP A 95 -0.82 7.05 8.31
N LYS A 96 -0.50 8.28 8.74
CA LYS A 96 -1.51 9.25 9.19
C LYS A 96 -2.52 9.60 8.09
N VAL A 97 -2.04 9.91 6.88
CA VAL A 97 -2.91 10.31 5.77
C VAL A 97 -3.91 9.21 5.46
N PHE A 98 -3.41 7.97 5.32
CA PHE A 98 -4.27 6.82 5.06
C PHE A 98 -5.23 6.55 6.23
N SER A 99 -4.76 6.62 7.48
CA SER A 99 -5.58 6.39 8.67
C SER A 99 -6.68 7.46 8.84
N GLU A 100 -6.41 8.72 8.55
CA GLU A 100 -7.39 9.81 8.69
C GLU A 100 -8.48 9.72 7.62
N LEU A 101 -8.12 9.34 6.40
CA LEU A 101 -9.07 9.10 5.31
C LEU A 101 -10.03 7.96 5.66
N THR A 102 -9.51 6.87 6.20
CA THR A 102 -10.31 5.67 6.49
C THR A 102 -11.07 5.74 7.81
N LYS A 103 -10.58 6.49 8.80
CA LYS A 103 -11.30 6.76 10.06
C LYS A 103 -12.68 7.37 9.83
N ARG A 104 -12.86 8.18 8.79
CA ARG A 104 -14.18 8.75 8.45
C ARG A 104 -15.16 7.71 7.91
N LEU A 105 -14.67 6.61 7.33
CA LEU A 105 -15.49 5.56 6.73
C LEU A 105 -15.79 4.42 7.72
N VAL A 106 -14.78 3.99 8.50
CA VAL A 106 -14.85 2.76 9.32
C VAL A 106 -14.54 3.03 10.80
N GLY A 107 -14.30 4.28 11.18
CA GLY A 107 -13.92 4.66 12.54
C GLY A 107 -12.51 4.23 12.93
N GLU A 108 -12.21 4.29 14.23
CA GLU A 108 -10.97 3.74 14.82
C GLU A 108 -11.06 2.21 15.00
N GLY A 109 -11.43 1.53 13.92
CA GLY A 109 -11.58 0.08 13.88
C GLY A 109 -10.27 -0.70 13.84
N LEU A 110 -10.37 -2.02 13.73
CA LEU A 110 -9.25 -2.97 13.79
C LEU A 110 -8.12 -2.70 12.77
N LEU A 111 -8.38 -2.05 11.63
CA LEU A 111 -7.37 -1.92 10.56
C LEU A 111 -6.51 -0.64 10.65
N PHE A 112 -7.05 0.43 11.23
CA PHE A 112 -6.46 1.78 11.16
C PHE A 112 -6.26 2.45 12.53
N ALA A 113 -6.56 1.72 13.61
CA ALA A 113 -6.29 2.18 14.96
C ALA A 113 -4.77 2.30 15.22
N GLU A 114 -4.41 3.13 16.21
CA GLU A 114 -3.05 3.21 16.72
C GLU A 114 -2.57 1.87 17.27
N VAL A 115 -1.26 1.65 17.29
CA VAL A 115 -0.65 0.34 17.63
C VAL A 115 -1.19 -0.26 18.95
N PRO A 116 -1.34 0.48 20.07
CA PRO A 116 -1.87 -0.09 21.31
C PRO A 116 -3.31 -0.60 21.18
N THR A 117 -4.17 0.22 20.56
CA THR A 117 -5.57 -0.10 20.30
C THR A 117 -5.71 -1.26 19.32
N TRP A 118 -4.92 -1.25 18.25
CA TRP A 118 -4.81 -2.34 17.28
C TRP A 118 -4.44 -3.67 17.95
N LYS A 119 -3.40 -3.69 18.80
CA LYS A 119 -2.96 -4.90 19.52
C LYS A 119 -4.08 -5.45 20.41
N ARG A 120 -4.78 -4.57 21.14
CA ARG A 120 -5.92 -4.95 21.99
C ARG A 120 -7.06 -5.54 21.16
N HIS A 121 -7.49 -4.87 20.10
CA HIS A 121 -8.58 -5.34 19.25
C HIS A 121 -8.24 -6.67 18.55
N ARG A 122 -7.02 -6.81 18.04
CA ARG A 122 -6.55 -8.07 17.43
C ARG A 122 -6.60 -9.22 18.45
N LYS A 123 -6.14 -9.00 19.68
CA LYS A 123 -6.20 -10.03 20.73
C LYS A 123 -7.63 -10.47 21.05
N LEU A 124 -8.58 -9.53 21.06
CA LEU A 124 -9.99 -9.82 21.32
C LEU A 124 -10.67 -10.58 20.18
N ILE A 125 -10.31 -10.30 18.93
CA ILE A 125 -10.96 -10.89 17.76
C ILE A 125 -10.35 -12.22 17.33
N MET A 126 -9.07 -12.47 17.61
CA MET A 126 -8.37 -13.70 17.19
C MET A 126 -9.07 -15.01 17.60
N PRO A 127 -9.71 -15.13 18.78
CA PRO A 127 -10.47 -16.33 19.13
C PRO A 127 -11.60 -16.66 18.16
N ALA A 128 -12.21 -15.68 17.49
CA ALA A 128 -13.27 -15.90 16.50
C ALA A 128 -12.74 -16.39 15.13
N PHE A 129 -11.42 -16.37 14.93
CA PHE A 129 -10.75 -16.79 13.69
C PHE A 129 -9.79 -17.95 13.92
N ASN A 130 -10.01 -18.76 14.97
CA ASN A 130 -9.25 -19.98 15.17
C ASN A 130 -9.72 -21.08 14.20
N GLN A 131 -8.87 -22.08 13.96
CA GLN A 131 -9.14 -23.13 12.97
C GLN A 131 -10.46 -23.86 13.19
N GLN A 132 -10.82 -24.18 14.44
CA GLN A 132 -12.07 -24.90 14.74
C GLN A 132 -13.31 -24.08 14.37
N VAL A 133 -13.27 -22.77 14.62
CA VAL A 133 -14.36 -21.86 14.22
C VAL A 133 -14.43 -21.77 12.70
N LEU A 134 -13.29 -21.64 12.01
CA LEU A 134 -13.24 -21.61 10.55
C LEU A 134 -13.80 -22.91 9.94
N ASP A 135 -13.43 -24.07 10.48
CA ASP A 135 -13.92 -25.38 10.05
C ASP A 135 -15.45 -25.48 10.20
N SER A 136 -16.01 -24.89 11.27
CA SER A 136 -17.46 -24.85 11.49
C SER A 136 -18.21 -24.00 10.46
N TYR A 137 -17.54 -23.03 9.81
CA TYR A 137 -18.12 -22.19 8.77
C TYR A 137 -18.04 -22.78 7.37
N LEU A 138 -17.22 -23.82 7.13
CA LEU A 138 -17.10 -24.45 5.82
C LEU A 138 -18.44 -24.91 5.22
N PRO A 139 -19.36 -25.56 5.97
CA PRO A 139 -20.66 -25.95 5.43
C PRO A 139 -21.52 -24.75 5.00
N ILE A 140 -21.42 -23.65 5.75
CA ILE A 140 -22.15 -22.40 5.47
C ILE A 140 -21.61 -21.78 4.17
N PHE A 141 -20.28 -21.60 4.08
CA PHE A 141 -19.65 -21.07 2.87
C PHE A 141 -19.96 -21.91 1.63
N ASN A 142 -19.95 -23.24 1.75
CA ASN A 142 -20.30 -24.14 0.65
C ASN A 142 -21.77 -24.01 0.23
N THR A 143 -22.67 -23.73 1.18
CA THR A 143 -24.09 -23.55 0.89
C THR A 143 -24.32 -22.20 0.19
N GLU A 144 -23.76 -21.12 0.73
CA GLU A 144 -23.88 -19.79 0.11
C GLU A 144 -23.22 -19.73 -1.27
N ALA A 145 -22.10 -20.43 -1.47
CA ALA A 145 -21.47 -20.54 -2.79
C ALA A 145 -22.39 -21.21 -3.83
N ARG A 146 -23.12 -22.26 -3.44
CA ARG A 146 -24.11 -22.92 -4.33
C ARG A 146 -25.34 -22.06 -4.57
N ASN A 147 -25.81 -21.35 -3.56
CA ASN A 147 -26.93 -20.42 -3.71
C ASN A 147 -26.58 -19.33 -4.73
N LEU A 148 -25.40 -18.73 -4.60
CA LEU A 148 -24.91 -17.71 -5.52
C LEU A 148 -24.78 -18.21 -6.96
N ASP A 149 -24.29 -19.44 -7.16
CA ASP A 149 -24.22 -20.08 -8.48
C ASP A 149 -25.60 -20.35 -9.09
N THR A 150 -26.56 -20.77 -8.26
CA THR A 150 -27.94 -21.00 -8.72
C THR A 150 -28.61 -19.68 -9.12
N ASP A 151 -28.46 -18.64 -8.31
CA ASP A 151 -29.05 -17.32 -8.56
C ASP A 151 -28.47 -16.66 -9.83
N THR A 152 -27.18 -16.85 -10.11
CA THR A 152 -26.56 -16.34 -11.34
C THR A 152 -26.98 -17.10 -12.59
N ASN A 153 -27.27 -18.41 -12.49
CA ASN A 153 -27.80 -19.20 -13.60
C ASN A 153 -29.29 -18.97 -13.89
N VAL A 154 -30.07 -18.47 -12.92
CA VAL A 154 -31.49 -18.13 -13.10
C VAL A 154 -31.69 -16.74 -13.73
N GLN A 155 -30.69 -15.85 -13.63
CA GLN A 155 -30.74 -14.50 -14.21
C GLN A 155 -30.14 -14.38 -15.61
N MET A 156 -29.52 -15.43 -16.15
CA MET A 156 -29.06 -15.53 -17.54
C MET A 156 -30.10 -16.25 -18.42
#